data_AF-A0A0P1NYH5-F1
#
_entry.id   AF-A0A0P1NYH5-F1
#
_cell.length_a   1.000
_cell.length_b   1.000
_cell.length_c   1.000
_cell.angle_alpha   90.00
_cell.angle_beta   90.00
_cell.angle_gamma   90.00
#
_symmetry.space_group_name_H-M   'P 1'
#
loop_
_entity.id
_entity.type
_entity.pdbx_description
1 polymer ?
#
loop_
_entity_poly.entity_id
_entity_poly.type
_entity_poly.pdbx_seq_one_letter_code
_entity_poly.pdbx_strand_id
1 'polypeptide(L)'
;MIVKGQAKRIKPIYLEEIKIPKKFKIYFWDCPNSKTYLEKFILRILQYGSFEEIKWLYKKFSSQTYYVAFTYPEIKRGVKFWIKLWKEKGLKE
;
A
#
# COMPACT_ATOMS: atom_id res chain seq x y z
N MET A 1 32.92 4.25 10.94
CA MET A 1 31.72 4.38 11.80
C MET A 1 30.80 3.19 11.52
N ILE A 2 30.58 2.30 12.48
CA ILE A 2 29.65 1.18 12.32
C ILE A 2 28.26 1.70 12.74
N VAL A 3 27.41 1.99 11.76
CA VAL A 3 26.03 2.39 12.04
C VAL A 3 25.30 1.15 12.56
N LYS A 4 25.16 1.03 13.89
CA LYS A 4 24.31 0.01 14.54
C LYS A 4 22.84 0.36 14.32
N GLY A 5 22.38 0.35 13.08
CA GLY A 5 20.96 0.47 12.76
C GLY A 5 20.28 -0.86 13.04
N GLN A 6 19.54 -0.98 14.13
CA GLN A 6 18.63 -2.12 14.31
C GLN A 6 17.59 -2.07 13.18
N ALA A 7 17.61 -3.05 12.29
CA ALA A 7 16.58 -3.19 11.25
C ALA A 7 15.26 -3.56 11.92
N LYS A 8 14.46 -2.55 12.29
CA LYS A 8 13.09 -2.75 12.79
C LYS A 8 12.21 -3.18 11.63
N ARG A 9 12.06 -4.48 11.44
CA ARG A 9 11.10 -5.05 10.48
C ARG A 9 9.69 -4.79 11.00
N ILE A 10 8.91 -4.05 10.22
CA ILE A 10 7.48 -3.85 10.50
C ILE A 10 6.77 -5.18 10.26
N LYS A 11 6.06 -5.68 11.27
CA LYS A 11 5.25 -6.91 11.15
C LYS A 11 3.93 -6.56 10.48
N PRO A 12 3.58 -7.19 9.34
CA PRO A 12 2.29 -6.96 8.70
C PRO A 12 1.15 -7.42 9.60
N ILE A 13 0.05 -6.68 9.59
CA ILE A 13 -1.17 -6.98 10.35
C ILE A 13 -2.26 -7.52 9.43
N TYR A 14 -2.34 -7.02 8.19
CA TYR A 14 -3.33 -7.48 7.21
C TYR A 14 -2.79 -8.64 6.37
N LEU A 15 -2.89 -9.84 6.94
CA LEU A 15 -2.43 -11.10 6.34
C LEU A 15 -3.48 -11.81 5.48
N GLU A 16 -4.65 -11.20 5.29
CA GLU A 16 -5.73 -11.76 4.46
C GLU A 16 -5.24 -12.01 3.03
N GLU A 17 -5.44 -13.23 2.52
CA GLU A 17 -5.05 -13.57 1.16
C GLU A 17 -6.00 -12.91 0.15
N ILE A 18 -5.43 -12.18 -0.80
CA ILE A 18 -6.13 -11.55 -1.91
C ILE A 18 -5.59 -12.06 -3.24
N LYS A 19 -6.51 -12.31 -4.17
CA LYS A 19 -6.19 -12.56 -5.58
C LYS A 19 -5.85 -11.25 -6.27
N ILE A 20 -4.66 -11.17 -6.85
CA ILE A 20 -4.14 -9.99 -7.54
C ILE A 20 -4.95 -9.76 -8.83
N PRO A 21 -5.65 -8.63 -8.99
CA PRO A 21 -6.34 -8.30 -10.22
C PRO A 21 -5.37 -8.18 -11.39
N LYS A 22 -5.81 -8.53 -12.62
CA LYS A 22 -4.97 -8.53 -13.83
C LYS A 22 -4.20 -7.22 -14.03
N LYS A 23 -4.86 -6.07 -13.81
CA LYS A 23 -4.28 -4.72 -13.92
C LYS A 23 -3.00 -4.56 -13.10
N PHE A 24 -2.95 -5.16 -11.91
CA PHE A 24 -1.84 -4.96 -10.97
C PHE A 24 -0.74 -6.01 -11.07
N LYS A 25 -0.90 -7.06 -11.88
CA LYS A 25 0.05 -8.18 -11.96
C LYS A 25 1.49 -7.73 -12.25
N ILE A 26 1.66 -6.64 -13.00
CA ILE A 26 2.96 -6.05 -13.32
C ILE A 26 3.77 -5.69 -12.06
N TYR A 27 3.12 -5.36 -10.95
CA TYR A 27 3.76 -5.01 -9.68
C TYR A 27 4.10 -6.21 -8.79
N PHE A 28 3.66 -7.42 -9.17
CA PHE A 28 3.76 -8.64 -8.35
C PHE A 28 4.36 -9.81 -9.14
N TRP A 29 5.48 -9.56 -9.82
CA TRP A 29 6.24 -10.60 -10.52
C TRP A 29 6.74 -11.70 -9.57
N ASP A 30 6.90 -11.39 -8.28
CA ASP A 30 7.39 -12.29 -7.24
C ASP A 30 6.31 -13.15 -6.57
N CYS A 31 5.04 -13.02 -6.96
CA CYS A 31 3.92 -13.73 -6.33
C CYS A 31 3.45 -14.93 -7.17
N PRO A 32 3.72 -16.18 -6.76
CA PRO A 32 3.18 -17.35 -7.44
C PRO A 32 1.65 -17.38 -7.35
N ASN A 33 0.99 -17.97 -8.35
CA ASN A 33 -0.48 -18.13 -8.41
C ASN A 33 -1.29 -16.83 -8.37
N SER A 34 -0.67 -15.66 -8.63
CA SER A 34 -1.35 -14.35 -8.58
C SER A 34 -2.07 -14.09 -7.25
N LYS A 35 -1.48 -14.54 -6.14
CA LYS A 35 -2.00 -14.35 -4.78
C LYS A 35 -0.97 -13.67 -3.91
N THR A 36 -1.43 -12.83 -2.99
CA THR A 36 -0.59 -12.13 -2.01
C THR A 36 -1.44 -11.78 -0.79
N TYR A 37 -0.81 -11.33 0.30
CA TYR A 37 -1.56 -10.80 1.44
C TYR A 37 -1.93 -9.33 1.23
N LEU A 38 -3.03 -8.90 1.83
CA LEU A 38 -3.63 -7.58 1.62
C LEU A 38 -2.64 -6.43 1.86
N GLU A 39 -1.84 -6.52 2.92
CA GLU A 39 -0.87 -5.47 3.22
C GLU A 39 0.21 -5.32 2.15
N LYS A 40 0.75 -6.43 1.62
CA LYS A 40 1.70 -6.40 0.50
C LYS A 40 1.05 -5.91 -0.78
N PHE A 41 -0.22 -6.25 -0.99
CA PHE A 41 -0.99 -5.72 -2.11
C PHE A 41 -1.08 -4.20 -2.07
N ILE A 42 -1.51 -3.65 -0.93
CA ILE A 42 -1.64 -2.21 -0.71
C ILE A 42 -0.27 -1.53 -0.82
N LEU A 43 0.74 -2.05 -0.12
CA LEU A 43 2.09 -1.47 -0.08
C LEU A 43 2.69 -1.32 -1.47
N ARG A 44 2.60 -2.36 -2.31
CA ARG A 44 3.12 -2.34 -3.69
C ARG A 44 2.42 -1.29 -4.54
N ILE A 45 1.09 -1.18 -4.46
CA ILE A 45 0.34 -0.17 -5.23
C ILE A 45 0.68 1.24 -4.73
N LEU A 46 0.86 1.45 -3.43
CA LEU A 46 1.28 2.75 -2.89
C LEU A 46 2.71 3.15 -3.30
N GLN A 47 3.59 2.18 -3.54
CA GLN A 47 4.98 2.42 -3.96
C GLN A 47 5.09 2.69 -5.47
N TYR A 48 4.42 1.89 -6.29
CA TYR A 48 4.64 1.84 -7.75
C TYR A 48 3.43 2.26 -8.58
N GLY A 49 2.22 2.25 -7.99
CA GLY A 49 0.99 2.53 -8.71
C GLY A 49 0.85 3.99 -9.14
N SER A 50 0.04 4.20 -10.18
CA SER A 50 -0.36 5.54 -10.61
C SER A 50 -1.36 6.20 -9.64
N PHE A 51 -1.60 7.50 -9.80
CA PHE A 51 -2.57 8.22 -8.98
C PHE A 51 -3.97 7.59 -9.02
N GLU A 52 -4.44 7.18 -10.20
CA GLU A 52 -5.75 6.53 -10.37
C GLU A 52 -5.81 5.17 -9.68
N GLU A 53 -4.73 4.41 -9.74
CA GLU A 53 -4.61 3.12 -9.07
C GLU A 53 -4.64 3.27 -7.55
N ILE A 54 -3.97 4.28 -7.03
CA ILE A 54 -3.99 4.63 -5.61
C ILE A 54 -5.38 5.13 -5.19
N LYS A 55 -6.05 5.95 -6.01
CA LYS A 55 -7.44 6.40 -5.78
C LYS A 55 -8.39 5.19 -5.73
N TRP A 56 -8.26 4.26 -6.67
CA TRP A 56 -9.04 3.02 -6.69
C TRP A 56 -8.78 2.15 -5.46
N LEU A 57 -7.52 2.00 -5.07
CA LEU A 57 -7.11 1.24 -3.89
C LEU A 57 -7.75 1.82 -2.63
N TYR A 58 -7.68 3.14 -2.47
CA TYR A 58 -8.25 3.83 -1.32
C TYR A 58 -9.79 3.73 -1.30
N LYS A 59 -10.47 3.79 -2.45
CA LYS A 59 -11.93 3.58 -2.54
C LYS A 59 -12.31 2.18 -2.06
N LYS A 60 -11.50 1.16 -2.35
CA LYS A 60 -11.78 -0.24 -2.00
C LYS A 60 -11.36 -0.63 -0.59
N PHE A 61 -10.24 -0.12 -0.10
CA PHE A 61 -9.62 -0.50 1.18
C PHE A 61 -9.20 0.74 1.98
N SER A 62 -10.13 1.65 2.26
CA SER A 62 -9.81 2.98 2.81
C SER A 62 -9.04 2.92 4.14
N SER A 63 -9.53 2.15 5.11
CA SER A 63 -8.92 2.02 6.44
C SER A 63 -7.54 1.35 6.40
N GLN A 64 -7.41 0.24 5.65
CA GLN A 64 -6.15 -0.48 5.52
C GLN A 64 -5.11 0.35 4.75
N THR A 65 -5.55 1.04 3.68
CA THR A 65 -4.68 1.90 2.88
C THR A 65 -4.15 3.07 3.70
N TYR A 66 -5.00 3.70 4.52
CA TYR A 66 -4.57 4.73 5.45
C TYR A 66 -3.51 4.19 6.43
N TYR A 67 -3.78 3.05 7.07
CA TYR A 67 -2.82 2.42 7.98
C TYR A 67 -1.46 2.18 7.29
N VAL A 68 -1.45 1.49 6.15
CA VAL A 68 -0.20 1.14 5.45
C VAL A 68 0.56 2.40 5.01
N ALA A 69 -0.14 3.42 4.51
CA ALA A 69 0.50 4.65 4.07
C ALA A 69 1.27 5.38 5.18
N PHE A 70 0.81 5.29 6.44
CA PHE A 70 1.43 5.96 7.58
C PHE A 70 2.37 5.06 8.39
N THR A 71 2.18 3.75 8.33
CA THR A 71 3.06 2.75 8.97
C THR A 71 4.40 2.66 8.25
N TYR A 72 4.40 2.71 6.91
CA TYR A 72 5.60 2.49 6.11
C TYR A 72 6.31 3.82 5.74
N PRO A 73 7.58 4.00 6.13
CA PRO A 73 8.32 5.24 5.87
C PRO A 73 8.63 5.45 4.39
N GLU A 74 8.79 4.38 3.61
CA GLU A 74 9.17 4.42 2.20
C GLU A 74 8.09 4.96 1.26
N ILE A 75 6.85 5.11 1.75
CA ILE A 75 5.76 5.68 0.95
C ILE A 75 6.02 7.16 0.68
N LYS A 76 5.89 7.57 -0.59
CA LYS A 76 6.14 8.94 -1.04
C LYS A 76 5.22 9.93 -0.32
N ARG A 77 5.76 11.09 0.07
CA ARG A 77 5.02 12.15 0.77
C ARG A 77 3.76 12.61 0.02
N GLY A 78 3.82 12.71 -1.31
CA GLY A 78 2.67 13.07 -2.15
C GLY A 78 1.53 12.05 -2.04
N VAL A 79 1.84 10.76 -1.95
CA VAL A 79 0.84 9.70 -1.77
C VAL A 79 0.19 9.83 -0.38
N LYS A 80 1.00 10.04 0.67
CA LYS A 80 0.49 10.27 2.04
C LYS A 80 -0.42 11.49 2.11
N PHE A 81 -0.09 12.57 1.40
CA PHE A 81 -0.91 13.78 1.33
C PHE A 81 -2.30 13.47 0.78
N TRP A 82 -2.41 12.79 -0.36
CA TRP A 82 -3.70 12.45 -0.96
C TRP A 82 -4.54 11.54 -0.07
N ILE A 83 -3.93 10.51 0.51
CA ILE A 83 -4.60 9.58 1.42
C ILE A 83 -5.13 10.31 2.66
N LYS A 84 -4.34 11.23 3.22
CA LYS A 84 -4.77 12.08 4.33
C LYS A 84 -5.95 12.97 3.92
N LEU A 85 -5.82 13.65 2.78
CA LEU A 85 -6.85 14.55 2.26
C LEU A 85 -8.18 13.81 2.05
N TRP A 86 -8.15 12.61 1.47
CA TRP A 86 -9.34 11.79 1.27
C TRP A 86 -9.94 11.27 2.58
N LYS A 87 -9.12 11.04 3.61
CA LYS A 87 -9.61 10.68 4.95
C LYS A 87 -10.31 11.84 5.63
N GLU A 88 -9.80 13.07 5.46
CA GLU A 88 -10.33 14.28 6.10
C GLU A 88 -11.55 14.86 5.37
N LYS A 89 -11.50 14.96 4.04
CA LYS A 89 -12.56 15.61 3.23
C LYS A 89 -13.58 14.64 2.65
N GLY A 90 -13.37 13.34 2.82
CA GLY A 90 -14.08 12.29 2.08
C GLY A 90 -13.61 12.22 0.63
N LEU A 91 -13.63 11.01 0.07
CA LEU A 91 -13.39 10.82 -1.36
C LEU A 91 -14.64 11.27 -2.13
N LYS A 92 -14.68 12.52 -2.61
CA LYS A 92 -15.71 12.98 -3.54
C LYS A 92 -15.44 12.37 -4.92
N GLU A 93 -16.47 11.76 -5.52
CA GLU A 93 -16.34 10.98 -6.76
C GLU A 93 -15.81 11.81 -7.94
#